data_AF-X1ASY1-F1
#
_entry.id   AF-X1ASY1-F1
#
_cell.length_a   1.000
_cell.length_b   1.000
_cell.length_c   1.000
_cell.angle_alpha   90.00
_cell.angle_beta   90.00
_cell.angle_gamma   90.00
#
_symmetry.space_group_name_H-M   'P 1'
#
loop_
_entity.id
_entity.type
_entity.pdbx_description
1 polymer ?
#
loop_
_entity_poly.entity_id
_entity_poly.type
_entity_poly.pdbx_seq_one_letter_code
_entity_poly.pdbx_strand_id
1 'polypeptide(L)'
;TQKEAAIYFAIKKTVGEVKTKTEEKSVLPPKVARETFYSFKGKGKINKDDWKGDDMVPLYEILKTIPCKNCNGKGYVETKCKTCKGTGKIEEQLQVLTGKEQKKEVKPFSYSCGVCFGTGSHKEQCRDCGGYKNLYKYQILPVPFKTVVTGIPVLHSSAQTKYEKEIERDLHQMIEEVEGIRFNDFKELESKSEASLGYWNKNIKKTISTAGSDYKSYSKDKEAQITTQIYLFPMIQMFCETKKGAKFEIYSLGSANKFMIYSNF
;
A
#
# COMPACT_ATOMS: atom_id res chain seq x y z
N THR A 1 -16.26 -45.49 8.03
CA THR A 1 -15.62 -44.43 8.84
C THR A 1 -14.12 -44.62 8.81
N GLN A 2 -13.36 -43.55 8.60
CA GLN A 2 -11.90 -43.53 8.65
C GLN A 2 -11.44 -42.71 9.85
N LYS A 3 -10.35 -43.15 10.48
CA LYS A 3 -9.69 -42.45 11.59
C LYS A 3 -8.50 -41.69 11.03
N GLU A 4 -8.55 -40.38 11.16
CA GLU A 4 -7.61 -39.41 10.59
C GLU A 4 -7.10 -38.48 11.70
N ALA A 5 -6.23 -37.54 11.37
CA ALA A 5 -5.75 -36.53 12.32
C ALA A 5 -5.52 -35.19 11.62
N ALA A 6 -5.57 -34.11 12.40
CA ALA A 6 -5.13 -32.79 11.94
C ALA A 6 -4.06 -32.21 12.88
N ILE A 7 -3.11 -31.49 12.30
CA ILE A 7 -2.02 -30.83 13.01
C ILE A 7 -2.17 -29.34 12.82
N TYR A 8 -2.16 -28.60 13.92
CA TYR A 8 -2.35 -27.16 13.93
C TYR A 8 -1.23 -26.47 14.70
N PHE A 9 -0.75 -25.35 14.16
CA PHE A 9 0.06 -24.37 14.88
C PHE A 9 -0.16 -22.99 14.27
N ALA A 10 0.02 -21.93 15.05
CA ALA A 10 -0.07 -20.56 14.56
C ALA A 10 1.31 -19.92 14.42
N ILE A 11 1.45 -19.09 13.39
CA ILE A 11 2.64 -18.29 13.14
C ILE A 11 2.32 -16.80 13.17
N LYS A 12 3.29 -16.01 13.57
CA LYS A 12 3.36 -14.57 13.42
C LYS A 12 4.26 -14.28 12.24
N LYS A 13 3.75 -13.63 11.19
CA LYS A 13 4.52 -13.26 10.00
C LYS A 13 4.59 -11.77 9.83
N THR A 14 5.76 -11.28 9.43
CA THR A 14 5.96 -9.89 9.09
C THR A 14 5.58 -9.64 7.63
N VAL A 15 4.42 -9.05 7.36
CA VAL A 15 3.88 -8.76 6.03
C VAL A 15 4.21 -7.32 5.61
N GLY A 16 3.94 -6.95 4.36
CA GLY A 16 4.11 -5.59 3.82
C GLY A 16 2.88 -4.71 4.01
N GLU A 17 3.01 -3.43 3.64
CA GLU A 17 2.15 -2.29 3.99
C GLU A 17 0.63 -2.47 3.88
N VAL A 18 -0.07 -1.83 4.82
CA VAL A 18 -1.50 -1.51 4.76
C VAL A 18 -1.70 -0.26 3.89
N LYS A 19 -2.65 -0.31 2.96
CA LYS A 19 -3.00 0.85 2.10
C LYS A 19 -3.76 1.90 2.91
N THR A 20 -3.10 3.00 3.26
CA THR A 20 -3.74 4.22 3.77
C THR A 20 -3.94 5.26 2.67
N LYS A 21 -4.89 6.16 2.90
CA LYS A 21 -5.25 7.24 1.97
C LYS A 21 -4.05 8.17 1.78
N THR A 22 -3.69 8.43 0.53
CA THR A 22 -2.54 9.27 0.16
C THR A 22 -2.95 10.73 0.06
N GLU A 23 -2.11 11.64 0.55
CA GLU A 23 -2.32 13.09 0.44
C GLU A 23 -1.34 13.70 -0.55
N GLU A 24 -1.81 14.64 -1.36
CA GLU A 24 -0.99 15.34 -2.35
C GLU A 24 -0.87 16.82 -2.00
N LYS A 25 0.36 17.35 -2.03
CA LYS A 25 0.65 18.77 -1.78
C LYS A 25 1.33 19.39 -2.99
N SER A 26 1.01 20.66 -3.24
CA SER A 26 1.64 21.51 -4.25
C SER A 26 2.05 22.83 -3.62
N VAL A 27 3.33 23.17 -3.67
CA VAL A 27 3.91 24.29 -2.93
C VAL A 27 4.97 25.06 -3.72
N LEU A 28 5.30 26.25 -3.25
CA LEU A 28 6.37 27.11 -3.80
C LEU A 28 7.77 26.59 -3.41
N PRO A 29 8.82 26.87 -4.21
CA PRO A 29 10.18 26.37 -3.94
C PRO A 29 10.70 26.67 -2.51
N PRO A 30 10.52 27.88 -1.94
CA PRO A 30 10.99 28.15 -0.57
C PRO A 30 10.29 27.29 0.50
N LYS A 31 9.06 26.86 0.25
CA LYS A 31 8.32 25.98 1.16
C LYS A 31 8.82 24.54 1.06
N VAL A 32 9.12 24.05 -0.14
CA VAL A 32 9.70 22.71 -0.37
C VAL A 32 11.03 22.56 0.35
N ALA A 33 11.90 23.57 0.23
CA ALA A 33 13.24 23.53 0.82
C ALA A 33 13.23 23.46 2.36
N ARG A 34 12.10 23.79 3.00
CA ARG A 34 11.92 23.70 4.46
C ARG A 34 11.28 22.37 4.89
N GLU A 35 10.78 21.57 3.94
CA GLU A 35 10.16 20.29 4.21
C GLU A 35 11.23 19.19 4.29
N THR A 36 11.06 18.25 5.22
CA THR A 36 11.96 17.10 5.36
C THR A 36 11.42 15.93 4.55
N PHE A 37 12.13 15.52 3.49
CA PHE A 37 11.74 14.39 2.65
C PHE A 37 12.46 13.11 3.04
N TYR A 38 11.76 11.99 2.87
CA TYR A 38 12.28 10.66 3.16
C TYR A 38 12.47 9.86 1.88
N SER A 39 13.48 8.98 1.88
CA SER A 39 13.76 8.07 0.76
C SER A 39 13.92 6.66 1.31
N PHE A 40 13.09 5.75 0.79
CA PHE A 40 13.09 4.34 1.16
C PHE A 40 13.67 3.46 0.05
N LYS A 41 14.16 4.06 -1.04
CA LYS A 41 14.75 3.31 -2.16
C LYS A 41 15.96 2.49 -1.69
N GLY A 42 15.91 1.17 -1.90
CA GLY A 42 16.99 0.24 -1.57
C GLY A 42 17.12 -0.13 -0.08
N LYS A 43 16.35 0.51 0.80
CA LYS A 43 16.17 0.06 2.19
C LYS A 43 14.90 -0.77 2.19
N GLY A 44 14.98 -2.03 2.61
CA GLY A 44 13.79 -2.88 2.75
C GLY A 44 12.76 -2.28 3.73
N LYS A 45 11.73 -3.05 4.08
CA LYS A 45 10.69 -2.58 5.02
C LYS A 45 11.31 -2.11 6.35
N ILE A 46 10.81 -0.99 6.86
CA ILE A 46 11.28 -0.30 8.06
C ILE A 46 10.72 -0.98 9.32
N ASN A 47 11.53 -1.13 10.36
CA ASN A 47 11.03 -1.56 11.66
C ASN A 47 10.33 -0.38 12.34
N LYS A 48 9.08 -0.56 12.80
CA LYS A 48 8.30 0.50 13.43
C LYS A 48 8.89 0.93 14.77
N ASP A 49 9.45 -0.01 15.54
CA ASP A 49 10.02 0.28 16.87
C ASP A 49 11.26 1.18 16.81
N ASP A 50 11.99 1.12 15.68
CA ASP A 50 13.18 1.95 15.45
C ASP A 50 12.86 3.31 14.79
N TRP A 51 11.61 3.49 14.34
CA TRP A 51 11.18 4.68 13.62
C TRP A 51 10.71 5.78 14.56
N LYS A 52 11.30 6.97 14.41
CA LYS A 52 11.04 8.15 15.25
C LYS A 52 10.23 9.26 14.56
N GLY A 53 9.89 9.07 13.28
CA GLY A 53 9.11 10.03 12.51
C GLY A 53 7.61 9.72 12.56
N ASP A 54 6.84 10.47 11.79
CA ASP A 54 5.43 10.18 11.60
C ASP A 54 5.23 8.94 10.72
N ASP A 55 4.08 8.29 10.85
CA ASP A 55 3.70 7.12 10.04
C ASP A 55 3.43 7.48 8.56
N MET A 56 3.20 8.78 8.29
CA MET A 56 2.91 9.34 6.97
C MET A 56 3.93 10.44 6.67
N VAL A 57 4.75 10.26 5.64
CA VAL A 57 5.85 11.18 5.34
C VAL A 57 5.93 11.55 3.86
N PRO A 58 6.42 12.76 3.54
CA PRO A 58 6.65 13.16 2.17
C PRO A 58 7.84 12.40 1.57
N LEU A 59 7.62 11.71 0.45
CA LEU A 59 8.68 10.96 -0.22
C LEU A 59 9.43 11.80 -1.24
N TYR A 60 10.75 11.64 -1.27
CA TYR A 60 11.63 12.33 -2.20
C TYR A 60 11.45 11.82 -3.64
N GLU A 61 11.22 10.51 -3.83
CA GLU A 61 11.16 9.86 -5.15
C GLU A 61 10.01 10.34 -6.03
N ILE A 62 8.97 10.90 -5.42
CA ILE A 62 7.77 11.38 -6.10
C ILE A 62 7.68 12.91 -6.16
N LEU A 63 8.72 13.60 -5.68
CA LEU A 63 8.84 15.05 -5.83
C LEU A 63 8.96 15.40 -7.31
N LYS A 64 8.01 16.19 -7.82
CA LYS A 64 7.95 16.60 -9.22
C LYS A 64 7.83 18.10 -9.33
N THR A 65 8.58 18.66 -10.28
CA THR A 65 8.44 20.05 -10.70
C THR A 65 7.26 20.17 -11.66
N ILE A 66 6.33 21.08 -11.38
CA ILE A 66 5.20 21.39 -12.25
C ILE A 66 5.25 22.87 -12.66
N PRO A 67 5.01 23.20 -13.94
CA PRO A 67 4.95 24.59 -14.35
C PRO A 67 3.73 25.28 -13.72
N CYS A 68 3.88 26.55 -13.36
CA CYS A 68 2.76 27.36 -12.89
C CYS A 68 1.72 27.51 -14.00
N LYS A 69 0.47 27.11 -13.74
CA LYS A 69 -0.63 27.20 -14.70
C LYS A 69 -0.98 28.64 -15.10
N ASN A 70 -0.82 29.60 -14.19
CA ASN A 70 -1.20 30.99 -14.42
C ASN A 70 -0.22 31.71 -15.37
N CYS A 71 1.09 31.47 -15.24
CA CYS A 71 2.09 32.09 -16.10
C CYS A 71 2.74 31.13 -17.12
N ASN A 72 2.26 29.89 -17.21
CA ASN A 72 2.82 28.83 -18.07
C ASN A 72 4.35 28.72 -18.00
N GLY A 73 4.90 28.82 -16.78
CA GLY A 73 6.35 28.75 -16.56
C GLY A 73 7.14 30.03 -16.92
N LYS A 74 6.49 31.13 -17.28
CA LYS A 74 7.19 32.40 -17.59
C LYS A 74 7.65 33.15 -16.33
N GLY A 75 6.92 32.99 -15.23
CA GLY A 75 7.16 33.70 -13.96
C GLY A 75 6.50 35.08 -13.89
N TYR A 76 5.92 35.57 -14.98
CA TYR A 76 5.23 36.84 -15.06
C TYR A 76 3.99 36.74 -15.95
N VAL A 77 3.04 37.66 -15.75
CA VAL A 77 1.88 37.86 -16.59
C VAL A 77 2.10 39.15 -17.37
N GLU A 78 1.92 39.09 -18.69
CA GLU A 78 2.03 40.27 -19.55
C GLU A 78 0.67 40.96 -19.66
N THR A 79 0.62 42.21 -19.20
CA THR A 79 -0.55 43.08 -19.36
C THR A 79 -0.28 44.09 -20.47
N LYS A 80 -1.25 44.30 -21.37
CA LYS A 80 -1.11 45.28 -22.45
C LYS A 80 -0.99 46.69 -21.86
N CYS A 81 -0.04 47.47 -22.36
CA CYS A 81 0.09 48.87 -21.98
C CYS A 81 -1.17 49.62 -22.42
N LYS A 82 -1.84 50.29 -21.46
CA LYS A 82 -3.08 51.02 -21.72
C LYS A 82 -2.85 52.22 -22.63
N THR A 83 -1.70 52.88 -22.51
CA THR A 83 -1.36 54.12 -23.23
C THR A 83 -1.15 53.89 -24.73
N CYS A 84 -0.40 52.85 -25.11
CA CYS A 84 -0.19 52.49 -26.52
C CYS A 84 -1.07 51.32 -26.98
N LYS A 85 -2.03 50.86 -26.16
CA LYS A 85 -2.93 49.73 -26.44
C LYS A 85 -2.22 48.44 -26.90
N GLY A 86 -0.95 48.26 -26.55
CA GLY A 86 -0.15 47.09 -26.98
C GLY A 86 0.79 47.32 -28.15
N THR A 87 0.77 48.48 -28.82
CA THR A 87 1.60 48.71 -30.02
C THR A 87 3.05 49.08 -29.70
N GLY A 88 3.32 49.56 -28.48
CA GLY A 88 4.63 50.10 -28.08
C GLY A 88 4.92 51.51 -28.61
N LYS A 89 4.07 52.06 -29.49
CA LYS A 89 4.26 53.37 -30.12
C LYS A 89 3.04 54.26 -29.95
N ILE A 90 3.27 55.57 -29.88
CA ILE A 90 2.22 56.59 -29.97
C ILE A 90 2.31 57.20 -31.36
N GLU A 91 1.18 57.24 -32.06
CA GLU A 91 1.05 57.84 -33.39
C GLU A 91 0.29 59.15 -33.26
N GLU A 92 0.92 60.23 -33.71
CA GLU A 92 0.34 61.56 -33.74
C GLU A 92 0.47 62.14 -35.14
N GLN A 93 -0.35 63.14 -35.43
CA GLN A 93 -0.33 63.85 -36.70
C GLN A 93 0.28 65.23 -36.49
N LEU A 94 1.43 65.49 -37.10
CA LEU A 94 2.07 66.79 -37.08
C LEU A 94 1.60 67.61 -38.28
N GLN A 95 1.22 68.86 -38.02
CA GLN A 95 1.06 69.84 -39.08
C GLN A 95 2.43 70.41 -39.44
N VAL A 96 2.87 70.18 -40.67
CA VAL A 96 4.15 70.63 -41.20
C VAL A 96 3.88 71.65 -42.30
N LEU A 97 4.50 72.82 -42.19
CA LEU A 97 4.44 73.85 -43.22
C LEU A 97 5.55 73.60 -44.24
N THR A 98 5.20 73.36 -45.51
CA THR A 98 6.16 73.04 -46.57
C THR A 98 6.22 74.16 -47.62
N GLY A 99 7.43 74.62 -47.96
CA GLY A 99 7.69 75.61 -49.01
C GLY A 99 7.57 77.09 -48.59
N LYS A 100 7.92 78.02 -49.49
CA LYS A 100 7.85 79.49 -49.25
C LYS A 100 6.43 79.99 -48.99
N GLU A 101 5.44 79.32 -49.55
CA GLU A 101 4.01 79.64 -49.39
C GLU A 101 3.40 79.05 -48.10
N GLN A 102 4.19 78.34 -47.27
CA GLN A 102 3.74 77.71 -46.02
C GLN A 102 2.49 76.82 -46.18
N LYS A 103 2.50 75.91 -47.17
CA LYS A 103 1.38 74.98 -47.35
C LYS A 103 1.33 73.99 -46.19
N LYS A 104 0.16 73.88 -45.54
CA LYS A 104 -0.08 72.95 -44.42
C LYS A 104 -0.23 71.53 -44.94
N GLU A 105 0.71 70.67 -44.60
CA GLU A 105 0.66 69.22 -44.82
C GLU A 105 0.56 68.51 -43.47
N VAL A 106 -0.28 67.47 -43.38
CA VAL A 106 -0.33 66.62 -42.19
C VAL A 106 0.59 65.42 -42.41
N LYS A 107 1.64 65.30 -41.60
CA LYS A 107 2.58 64.17 -41.65
C LYS A 107 2.47 63.33 -40.39
N PRO A 108 2.47 61.99 -40.51
CA PRO A 108 2.46 61.12 -39.35
C PRO A 108 3.80 61.21 -38.60
N PHE A 109 3.72 61.23 -37.28
CA PHE A 109 4.86 61.18 -36.36
C PHE A 109 4.63 60.05 -35.37
N SER A 110 5.66 59.22 -35.18
CA SER A 110 5.59 58.09 -34.27
C SER A 110 6.79 58.08 -33.35
N TYR A 111 6.53 57.89 -32.07
CA TYR A 111 7.57 57.79 -31.05
C TYR A 111 7.26 56.68 -30.06
N SER A 112 8.30 56.17 -29.40
CA SER A 112 8.19 55.10 -28.42
C SER A 112 7.30 55.52 -27.25
N CYS A 113 6.37 54.66 -26.85
CA CYS A 113 5.51 54.92 -25.70
C CYS A 113 6.36 55.00 -24.43
N GLY A 114 6.34 56.15 -23.74
CA GLY A 114 7.15 56.39 -22.54
C GLY A 114 6.75 55.55 -21.32
N VAL A 115 5.52 55.02 -21.27
CA VAL A 115 5.03 54.21 -20.14
C VAL A 115 5.54 52.78 -20.21
N CYS A 116 5.58 52.17 -21.39
CA CYS A 116 6.10 50.82 -21.60
C CYS A 116 7.49 50.82 -22.28
N PHE A 117 8.13 51.97 -22.41
CA PHE A 117 9.44 52.13 -23.07
C PHE A 117 9.56 51.42 -24.42
N GLY A 118 8.48 51.44 -25.23
CA GLY A 118 8.46 50.77 -26.54
C GLY A 118 8.07 49.29 -26.56
N THR A 119 7.90 48.61 -25.42
CA THR A 119 7.60 47.16 -25.40
C THR A 119 6.15 46.80 -25.73
N GLY A 120 5.21 47.73 -25.54
CA GLY A 120 3.77 47.49 -25.69
C GLY A 120 3.11 46.77 -24.51
N SER A 121 3.89 46.23 -23.56
CA SER A 121 3.37 45.46 -22.43
C SER A 121 4.14 45.70 -21.12
N HIS A 122 3.45 45.47 -20.00
CA HIS A 122 4.05 45.43 -18.68
C HIS A 122 4.15 43.97 -18.22
N LYS A 123 5.26 43.63 -17.57
CA LYS A 123 5.47 42.31 -16.96
C LYS A 123 5.22 42.44 -15.47
N GLU A 124 4.11 41.87 -15.02
CA GLU A 124 3.80 41.77 -13.60
C GLU A 124 4.22 40.40 -13.08
N GLN A 125 4.86 40.37 -11.91
CA GLN A 125 5.25 39.11 -11.27
C GLN A 125 4.01 38.24 -11.06
N CYS A 126 4.08 36.98 -11.49
CA CYS A 126 2.97 36.05 -11.32
C CYS A 126 2.74 35.82 -9.81
N ARG A 127 1.54 36.15 -9.33
CA ARG A 127 1.18 36.04 -7.90
C ARG A 127 1.16 34.58 -7.43
N ASP A 128 0.64 33.67 -8.26
CA ASP A 128 0.47 32.25 -7.92
C ASP A 128 1.79 31.53 -7.71
N CYS A 129 2.81 31.84 -8.52
CA CYS A 129 4.14 31.25 -8.37
C CYS A 129 5.16 32.19 -7.75
N GLY A 130 4.78 33.40 -7.33
CA GLY A 130 5.70 34.39 -6.79
C GLY A 130 6.91 34.65 -7.69
N GLY A 131 6.80 34.54 -9.02
CA GLY A 131 7.92 34.69 -9.95
C GLY A 131 8.79 33.45 -10.18
N TYR A 132 8.60 32.36 -9.42
CA TYR A 132 9.47 31.17 -9.46
C TYR A 132 9.29 30.26 -10.68
N LYS A 133 8.34 30.57 -11.59
CA LYS A 133 7.99 29.80 -12.80
C LYS A 133 7.35 28.44 -12.52
N ASN A 134 7.87 27.68 -11.56
CA ASN A 134 7.46 26.34 -11.22
C ASN A 134 6.95 26.26 -9.77
N LEU A 135 6.05 25.30 -9.55
CA LEU A 135 5.68 24.77 -8.24
C LEU A 135 6.25 23.36 -8.11
N TYR A 136 6.27 22.85 -6.90
CA TYR A 136 6.68 21.48 -6.63
C TYR A 136 5.52 20.73 -6.02
N LYS A 137 5.28 19.54 -6.58
CA LYS A 137 4.24 18.62 -6.16
C LYS A 137 4.88 17.38 -5.58
N TYR A 138 4.42 16.97 -4.41
CA TYR A 138 4.84 15.73 -3.76
C TYR A 138 3.63 15.07 -3.08
N GLN A 139 3.78 13.80 -2.70
CA GLN A 139 2.74 13.09 -1.94
C GLN A 139 3.30 12.69 -0.59
N ILE A 140 2.40 12.64 0.38
CA ILE A 140 2.65 12.08 1.71
C ILE A 140 2.12 10.66 1.66
N LEU A 141 3.05 9.71 1.76
CA LEU A 141 2.78 8.28 1.70
C LEU A 141 3.06 7.64 3.06
N PRO A 142 2.44 6.49 3.36
CA PRO A 142 2.82 5.72 4.54
C PRO A 142 4.29 5.32 4.46
N VAL A 143 4.93 5.26 5.62
CA VAL A 143 6.25 4.65 5.77
C VAL A 143 6.08 3.13 5.57
N PRO A 144 6.98 2.48 4.80
CA PRO A 144 6.89 1.05 4.52
C PRO A 144 7.30 0.20 5.71
N PHE A 145 6.48 0.23 6.75
CA PHE A 145 6.70 -0.56 7.94
C PHE A 145 6.55 -2.05 7.64
N LYS A 146 7.36 -2.82 8.35
CA LYS A 146 7.14 -4.24 8.62
C LYS A 146 5.81 -4.38 9.37
N THR A 147 4.74 -4.80 8.69
CA THR A 147 3.48 -5.09 9.36
C THR A 147 3.60 -6.45 10.00
N VAL A 148 3.12 -6.63 11.22
CA VAL A 148 3.17 -7.95 11.86
C VAL A 148 1.78 -8.52 11.92
N VAL A 149 1.53 -9.54 11.11
CA VAL A 149 0.32 -10.34 11.15
C VAL A 149 0.56 -11.45 12.16
N THR A 150 -0.14 -11.39 13.29
CA THR A 150 -0.07 -12.42 14.34
C THR A 150 -1.16 -13.45 14.12
N GLY A 151 -0.92 -14.70 14.54
CA GLY A 151 -1.96 -15.72 14.56
C GLY A 151 -2.38 -16.23 13.19
N ILE A 152 -1.49 -16.29 12.20
CA ILE A 152 -1.78 -16.99 10.95
C ILE A 152 -1.86 -18.49 11.28
N PRO A 153 -3.03 -19.12 11.17
CA PRO A 153 -3.16 -20.54 11.43
C PRO A 153 -2.48 -21.36 10.33
N VAL A 154 -1.91 -22.49 10.71
CA VAL A 154 -1.38 -23.49 9.78
C VAL A 154 -1.99 -24.82 10.18
N LEU A 155 -2.81 -25.38 9.29
CA LEU A 155 -3.49 -26.65 9.49
C LEU A 155 -3.05 -27.66 8.42
N HIS A 156 -2.69 -28.86 8.85
CA HIS A 156 -2.50 -30.00 7.96
C HIS A 156 -3.42 -31.14 8.38
N SER A 157 -4.33 -31.57 7.49
CA SER A 157 -5.21 -32.71 7.75
C SER A 157 -4.76 -33.95 6.97
N SER A 158 -4.89 -35.14 7.56
CA SER A 158 -4.70 -36.41 6.84
C SER A 158 -5.93 -36.84 6.03
N ALA A 159 -7.08 -36.20 6.25
CA ALA A 159 -8.33 -36.47 5.53
C ALA A 159 -8.42 -35.76 4.16
N GLN A 160 -7.49 -34.84 3.85
CA GLN A 160 -7.44 -34.07 2.58
C GLN A 160 -8.80 -33.46 2.19
N THR A 161 -9.48 -32.86 3.16
CA THR A 161 -10.85 -32.38 3.00
C THR A 161 -10.90 -31.02 2.30
N LYS A 162 -11.97 -30.78 1.53
CA LYS A 162 -12.25 -29.45 0.97
C LYS A 162 -12.51 -28.37 2.03
N TYR A 163 -12.80 -28.78 3.26
CA TYR A 163 -13.09 -27.90 4.39
C TYR A 163 -11.86 -27.40 5.13
N GLU A 164 -10.64 -27.75 4.70
CA GLU A 164 -9.41 -27.41 5.43
C GLU A 164 -9.32 -25.92 5.80
N LYS A 165 -9.66 -25.01 4.89
CA LYS A 165 -9.63 -23.55 5.17
C LYS A 165 -10.69 -23.10 6.18
N GLU A 166 -11.87 -23.73 6.17
CA GLU A 166 -12.93 -23.43 7.13
C GLU A 166 -12.53 -23.95 8.51
N ILE A 167 -12.06 -25.20 8.56
CA ILE A 167 -11.52 -25.83 9.77
C ILE A 167 -10.39 -24.99 10.36
N GLU A 168 -9.46 -24.53 9.53
CA GLU A 168 -8.32 -23.70 9.93
C GLU A 168 -8.77 -22.39 10.58
N ARG A 169 -9.73 -21.68 9.97
CA ARG A 169 -10.26 -20.42 10.50
C ARG A 169 -11.00 -20.63 11.81
N ASP A 170 -11.88 -21.61 11.85
CA ASP A 170 -12.77 -21.80 12.99
C ASP A 170 -11.99 -22.42 14.18
N LEU A 171 -11.01 -23.30 13.92
CA LEU A 171 -10.04 -23.74 14.95
C LEU A 171 -9.24 -22.57 15.50
N HIS A 172 -8.79 -21.64 14.66
CA HIS A 172 -8.03 -20.49 15.13
C HIS A 172 -8.84 -19.64 16.11
N GLN A 173 -10.14 -19.46 15.85
CA GLN A 173 -11.05 -18.69 16.70
C GLN A 173 -11.45 -19.43 17.99
N MET A 174 -11.59 -20.76 17.92
CA MET A 174 -12.15 -21.59 18.99
C MET A 174 -11.14 -22.62 19.52
N ILE A 175 -9.83 -22.35 19.44
CA ILE A 175 -8.78 -23.33 19.78
C ILE A 175 -8.86 -23.80 21.24
N GLU A 176 -9.40 -22.96 22.14
CA GLU A 176 -9.60 -23.30 23.56
C GLU A 176 -10.88 -24.11 23.81
N GLU A 177 -11.81 -24.09 22.87
CA GLU A 177 -13.08 -24.80 22.92
C GLU A 177 -13.01 -26.18 22.28
N VAL A 178 -11.99 -26.46 21.45
CA VAL A 178 -11.72 -27.77 20.86
C VAL A 178 -10.59 -28.46 21.61
N GLU A 179 -10.83 -29.70 22.07
CA GLU A 179 -9.82 -30.44 22.82
C GLU A 179 -8.84 -31.13 21.86
N GLY A 180 -7.58 -30.71 21.92
CA GLY A 180 -6.47 -31.25 21.14
C GLY A 180 -5.28 -31.60 22.00
N ILE A 181 -4.46 -32.54 21.53
CA ILE A 181 -3.27 -33.03 22.22
C ILE A 181 -2.12 -32.08 21.91
N ARG A 182 -1.48 -31.54 22.95
CA ARG A 182 -0.45 -30.50 22.83
C ARG A 182 0.95 -31.11 22.85
N PHE A 183 1.82 -30.61 21.98
CA PHE A 183 3.22 -30.99 21.87
C PHE A 183 4.11 -29.76 21.84
N ASN A 184 5.28 -29.85 22.48
CA ASN A 184 6.22 -28.72 22.52
C ASN A 184 7.04 -28.61 21.24
N ASP A 185 7.35 -29.75 20.60
CA ASP A 185 8.11 -29.80 19.37
C ASP A 185 7.70 -30.99 18.48
N PHE A 186 8.14 -30.96 17.22
CA PHE A 186 7.82 -32.00 16.25
C PHE A 186 8.49 -33.35 16.53
N LYS A 187 9.60 -33.40 17.27
CA LYS A 187 10.23 -34.69 17.66
C LYS A 187 9.35 -35.39 18.69
N GLU A 188 8.81 -34.64 19.64
CA GLU A 188 7.85 -35.15 20.62
C GLU A 188 6.57 -35.63 19.92
N LEU A 189 6.04 -34.84 18.98
CA LEU A 189 4.87 -35.21 18.20
C LEU A 189 5.11 -36.49 17.38
N GLU A 190 6.23 -36.59 16.67
CA GLU A 190 6.58 -37.77 15.87
C GLU A 190 6.70 -39.04 16.71
N SER A 191 7.25 -38.95 17.93
CA SER A 191 7.46 -40.11 18.81
C SER A 191 6.23 -40.53 19.60
N LYS A 192 5.33 -39.59 19.95
CA LYS A 192 4.18 -39.87 20.83
C LYS A 192 2.82 -39.86 20.14
N SER A 193 2.73 -39.40 18.89
CA SER A 193 1.44 -39.25 18.18
C SER A 193 0.64 -40.55 18.05
N GLU A 194 1.28 -41.66 17.70
CA GLU A 194 0.61 -42.97 17.60
C GLU A 194 0.02 -43.42 18.94
N ALA A 195 0.80 -43.33 20.02
CA ALA A 195 0.33 -43.67 21.36
C ALA A 195 -0.79 -42.74 21.84
N SER A 196 -0.73 -41.47 21.46
CA SER A 196 -1.71 -40.45 21.89
C SER A 196 -3.03 -40.56 21.14
N LEU A 197 -3.00 -40.90 19.85
CA LEU A 197 -4.20 -41.11 19.04
C LEU A 197 -4.83 -42.50 19.29
N GLY A 198 -4.02 -43.50 19.65
CA GLY A 198 -4.46 -44.89 19.76
C GLY A 198 -4.78 -45.55 18.41
N TYR A 199 -4.39 -44.90 17.31
CA TYR A 199 -4.48 -45.42 15.95
C TYR A 199 -3.42 -44.75 15.06
N TRP A 200 -3.07 -45.43 13.97
CA TRP A 200 -2.06 -44.95 13.05
C TRP A 200 -2.37 -45.39 11.62
N ASN A 201 -2.15 -44.49 10.67
CA ASN A 201 -2.29 -44.79 9.25
C ASN A 201 -1.19 -44.08 8.44
N LYS A 202 -1.00 -44.49 7.18
CA LYS A 202 0.04 -43.93 6.30
C LYS A 202 -0.17 -42.43 5.99
N ASN A 203 -1.41 -41.96 5.99
CA ASN A 203 -1.75 -40.56 5.72
C ASN A 203 -1.35 -39.68 6.91
N ILE A 204 -1.64 -40.10 8.14
CA ILE A 204 -1.22 -39.40 9.38
C ILE A 204 0.29 -39.22 9.40
N LYS A 205 1.06 -40.28 9.12
CA LYS A 205 2.53 -40.20 9.04
C LYS A 205 3.01 -39.17 8.01
N LYS A 206 2.39 -39.12 6.83
CA LYS A 206 2.71 -38.14 5.80
C LYS A 206 2.38 -36.72 6.26
N THR A 207 1.19 -36.51 6.83
CA THR A 207 0.73 -35.21 7.36
C THR A 207 1.68 -34.68 8.44
N ILE A 208 2.15 -35.54 9.34
CA ILE A 208 3.16 -35.17 10.36
C ILE A 208 4.47 -34.73 9.71
N SER A 209 4.95 -35.47 8.71
CA SER A 209 6.19 -35.13 8.00
C SER A 209 6.08 -33.80 7.23
N THR A 210 4.94 -33.55 6.57
CA THR A 210 4.67 -32.29 5.88
C THR A 210 4.60 -31.13 6.86
N ALA A 211 3.79 -31.26 7.92
CA ALA A 211 3.66 -30.23 8.95
C ALA A 211 5.02 -29.93 9.64
N GLY A 212 5.84 -30.96 9.88
CA GLY A 212 7.16 -30.80 10.46
C GLY A 212 8.15 -30.11 9.54
N SER A 213 8.00 -30.28 8.22
CA SER A 213 8.82 -29.57 7.21
C SER A 213 8.46 -28.09 7.17
N ASP A 214 7.17 -27.77 7.16
CA ASP A 214 6.68 -26.39 7.17
C ASP A 214 7.02 -25.70 8.49
N TYR A 215 6.85 -26.36 9.63
CA TYR A 215 7.28 -25.85 10.94
C TYR A 215 8.77 -25.52 10.97
N LYS A 216 9.63 -26.39 10.43
CA LYS A 216 11.08 -26.14 10.32
C LYS A 216 11.39 -24.97 9.38
N SER A 217 10.64 -24.82 8.29
CA SER A 217 10.76 -23.70 7.37
C SER A 217 10.44 -22.38 8.09
N TYR A 218 9.30 -22.31 8.78
CA TYR A 218 8.90 -21.13 9.55
C TYR A 218 9.82 -20.85 10.74
N SER A 219 10.38 -21.86 11.39
CA SER A 219 11.35 -21.69 12.48
C SER A 219 12.69 -21.08 12.02
N LYS A 220 13.05 -21.25 10.75
CA LYS A 220 14.27 -20.69 10.14
C LYS A 220 14.04 -19.35 9.45
N ASP A 221 12.78 -19.02 9.16
CA ASP A 221 12.41 -17.76 8.52
C ASP A 221 12.59 -16.61 9.52
N LYS A 222 13.42 -15.63 9.17
CA LYS A 222 13.66 -14.45 10.01
C LYS A 222 12.43 -13.54 10.13
N GLU A 223 11.47 -13.70 9.24
CA GLU A 223 10.24 -12.91 9.19
C GLU A 223 9.02 -13.66 9.77
N ALA A 224 9.18 -14.92 10.17
CA ALA A 224 8.15 -15.71 10.81
C ALA A 224 8.57 -16.19 12.20
N GLN A 225 7.62 -16.25 13.12
CA GLN A 225 7.80 -16.81 14.45
C GLN A 225 6.61 -17.68 14.80
N ILE A 226 6.86 -18.85 15.36
CA ILE A 226 5.81 -19.75 15.82
C ILE A 226 5.29 -19.24 17.17
N THR A 227 3.98 -19.05 17.28
CA THR A 227 3.36 -18.41 18.45
C THR A 227 2.59 -19.36 19.35
N THR A 228 2.33 -20.59 18.91
CA THR A 228 1.63 -21.60 19.70
C THR A 228 2.43 -22.89 19.80
N GLN A 229 2.07 -23.72 20.78
CA GLN A 229 2.42 -25.14 20.75
C GLN A 229 1.78 -25.82 19.53
N ILE A 230 2.26 -27.03 19.23
CA ILE A 230 1.72 -27.85 18.16
C ILE A 230 0.54 -28.63 18.73
N TYR A 231 -0.60 -28.55 18.07
CA TYR A 231 -1.81 -29.29 18.42
C TYR A 231 -1.99 -30.45 17.45
N LEU A 232 -2.30 -31.62 18.00
CA LEU A 232 -2.74 -32.80 17.28
C LEU A 232 -4.19 -33.08 17.64
N PHE A 233 -5.05 -33.04 16.65
CA PHE A 233 -6.48 -33.28 16.81
C PHE A 233 -6.86 -34.64 16.22
N PRO A 234 -7.52 -35.52 17.00
CA PRO A 234 -8.18 -36.69 16.46
C PRO A 234 -9.27 -36.27 15.48
N MET A 235 -9.30 -36.90 14.31
CA MET A 235 -10.28 -36.60 13.26
C MET A 235 -11.00 -37.88 12.83
N ILE A 236 -12.30 -37.77 12.59
CA ILE A 236 -13.14 -38.87 12.11
C ILE A 236 -13.77 -38.44 10.79
N GLN A 237 -13.60 -39.25 9.74
CA GLN A 237 -14.27 -39.08 8.45
C GLN A 237 -15.32 -40.17 8.28
N MET A 238 -16.57 -39.77 8.15
CA MET A 238 -17.69 -40.67 7.89
C MET A 238 -18.20 -40.47 6.47
N PHE A 239 -18.36 -41.57 5.74
CA PHE A 239 -19.01 -41.59 4.44
C PHE A 239 -20.45 -42.07 4.66
N CYS A 240 -21.41 -41.27 4.24
CA CYS A 240 -22.82 -41.50 4.45
C CYS A 240 -23.55 -41.63 3.10
N GLU A 241 -24.52 -42.54 3.03
CA GLU A 241 -25.38 -42.71 1.87
C GLU A 241 -26.85 -42.71 2.35
N THR A 242 -27.66 -41.83 1.78
CA THR A 242 -29.08 -41.76 2.09
C THR A 242 -29.83 -42.93 1.46
N LYS A 243 -31.04 -43.22 1.95
CA LYS A 243 -31.95 -44.20 1.32
C LYS A 243 -32.25 -43.90 -0.16
N LYS A 244 -32.06 -42.65 -0.61
CA LYS A 244 -32.24 -42.20 -1.99
C LYS A 244 -30.94 -42.23 -2.82
N GLY A 245 -29.84 -42.76 -2.28
CA GLY A 245 -28.55 -42.89 -2.97
C GLY A 245 -27.67 -41.64 -2.97
N ALA A 246 -28.12 -40.54 -2.36
CA ALA A 246 -27.26 -39.36 -2.19
C ALA A 246 -26.12 -39.66 -1.21
N LYS A 247 -24.88 -39.34 -1.60
CA LYS A 247 -23.66 -39.58 -0.81
C LYS A 247 -23.11 -38.27 -0.26
N PHE A 248 -22.70 -38.27 0.99
CA PHE A 248 -22.11 -37.12 1.66
C PHE A 248 -21.08 -37.57 2.69
N GLU A 249 -20.25 -36.64 3.13
CA GLU A 249 -19.18 -36.88 4.07
C GLU A 249 -19.37 -35.99 5.30
N ILE A 250 -19.07 -36.55 6.46
CA ILE A 250 -19.04 -35.82 7.74
C ILE A 250 -17.63 -35.93 8.29
N TYR A 251 -17.06 -34.81 8.65
CA TYR A 251 -15.77 -34.70 9.33
C TYR A 251 -16.01 -34.22 10.75
N SER A 252 -15.46 -34.92 11.73
CA SER A 252 -15.45 -34.49 13.12
C SER A 252 -14.01 -34.34 13.61
N LEU A 253 -13.73 -33.29 14.37
CA LEU A 253 -12.40 -32.97 14.87
C LEU A 253 -12.44 -32.61 16.36
N GLY A 254 -11.66 -33.30 17.20
CA GLY A 254 -11.58 -33.03 18.64
C GLY A 254 -11.78 -34.28 19.50
N SER A 255 -12.19 -34.08 20.76
CA SER A 255 -12.48 -35.16 21.71
C SER A 255 -13.97 -35.49 21.77
N ALA A 256 -14.33 -36.52 22.54
CA ALA A 256 -15.73 -36.85 22.80
C ALA A 256 -16.51 -35.71 23.51
N ASN A 257 -15.81 -34.84 24.24
CA ASN A 257 -16.41 -33.75 25.01
C ASN A 257 -16.48 -32.44 24.23
N LYS A 258 -15.49 -32.19 23.37
CA LYS A 258 -15.25 -30.91 22.71
C LYS A 258 -14.75 -31.15 21.29
N PHE A 259 -15.65 -31.02 20.32
CA PHE A 259 -15.37 -31.30 18.91
C PHE A 259 -16.14 -30.37 17.96
N MET A 260 -15.65 -30.30 16.73
CA MET A 260 -16.26 -29.56 15.62
C MET A 260 -16.75 -30.55 14.57
N ILE A 261 -17.79 -30.18 13.82
CA ILE A 261 -18.35 -31.01 12.73
C ILE A 261 -18.42 -30.18 11.44
N TYR A 262 -18.04 -30.80 10.32
CA TYR A 262 -18.14 -30.24 8.98
C TYR A 262 -18.78 -31.26 8.05
N SER A 263 -19.71 -30.83 7.19
CA SER A 263 -20.36 -31.72 6.23
C SER A 263 -20.81 -30.98 4.98
N ASN A 264 -20.98 -31.74 3.88
CA ASN A 264 -21.55 -31.27 2.62
C ASN A 264 -23.03 -31.64 2.43
N PHE A 265 -23.69 -32.09 3.49
CA PHE A 265 -25.12 -32.39 3.49
C PHE A 265 -25.97 -31.13 3.45
#